data_AF-A0AAD6YHS5-F1
#
_entry.id   AF-A0AAD6YHS5-F1
#
_cell.length_a   1.000
_cell.length_b   1.000
_cell.length_c   1.000
_cell.angle_alpha   90.00
_cell.angle_beta   90.00
_cell.angle_gamma   90.00
#
_symmetry.space_group_name_H-M   'P 1'
#
loop_
_entity.id
_entity.type
_entity.pdbx_description
1 polymer ?
#
loop_
_entity_poly.entity_id
_entity_poly.type
_entity_poly.pdbx_seq_one_letter_code
_entity_poly.pdbx_strand_id
1 'polypeptide(L)'
;MSESESLDDGESSCRGFCPLTLREGVVDRMEHHLNTHPLIPGYSHPSPTGIKEWAVRDSYTYCYENDLPELWAYLWENWYRPGRWELWARSTHDEIPRLKTTMMVESHWRRIKRDFLHHFHKPRLDLLVWILITKLAPKYYRR
;
A
#
# COMPACT_ATOMS: atom_id res chain seq x y z
N MET A 1 25.80 47.82 -29.23
CA MET A 1 26.75 47.02 -28.42
C MET A 1 26.61 47.53 -27.00
N SER A 2 25.72 46.88 -26.25
CA SER A 2 25.49 47.14 -24.83
C SER A 2 25.05 45.79 -24.27
N GLU A 3 26.05 44.99 -23.87
CA GLU A 3 25.84 43.80 -23.05
C GLU A 3 25.14 44.23 -21.75
N SER A 4 24.05 43.53 -21.42
CA SER A 4 23.55 43.46 -20.05
C SER A 4 23.39 41.98 -19.74
N GLU A 5 24.45 41.45 -19.12
CA GLU A 5 24.48 40.12 -18.52
C GLU A 5 23.79 40.14 -17.15
N SER A 6 23.15 39.00 -16.84
CA SER A 6 22.75 38.50 -15.51
C SER A 6 21.60 39.24 -14.82
N LEU A 7 20.58 38.57 -14.28
CA LEU A 7 20.64 37.38 -13.44
C LEU A 7 19.46 36.45 -13.79
N ASP A 8 19.76 35.26 -14.29
CA ASP A 8 18.83 34.13 -14.25
C ASP A 8 18.82 33.67 -12.79
N ASP A 9 17.82 34.12 -12.03
CA ASP A 9 17.55 33.61 -10.69
C ASP A 9 17.21 32.13 -10.83
N GLY A 10 18.24 31.29 -10.69
CA GLY A 10 18.13 29.86 -10.51
C GLY A 10 17.31 29.59 -9.26
N GLU A 11 16.00 29.56 -9.43
CA GLU A 11 15.05 29.08 -8.46
C GLU A 11 15.36 27.59 -8.27
N SER A 12 16.24 27.30 -7.31
CA SER A 12 16.40 25.97 -6.73
C SER A 12 15.11 25.65 -5.99
N SER A 13 14.04 25.43 -6.75
CA SER A 13 12.82 24.81 -6.30
C SER A 13 13.24 23.45 -5.78
N CYS A 14 13.26 23.32 -4.45
CA CYS A 14 13.54 22.06 -3.79
C CYS A 14 12.57 21.04 -4.39
N ARG A 15 13.07 20.10 -5.21
CA ARG A 15 12.25 19.08 -5.86
C ARG A 15 11.44 18.38 -4.78
N GLY A 16 10.14 18.64 -4.76
CA GLY A 16 9.23 18.02 -3.81
C GLY A 16 9.09 16.55 -4.16
N PHE A 17 9.09 15.67 -3.15
CA PHE A 17 8.99 14.22 -3.32
C PHE A 17 7.87 13.78 -4.29
N CYS A 18 6.67 14.35 -4.14
CA CYS A 18 5.56 14.18 -5.07
C CYS A 18 4.55 15.34 -4.90
N PRO A 19 4.29 16.11 -5.98
CA PRO A 19 3.26 17.16 -5.99
C PRO A 19 1.88 16.61 -5.64
N LEU A 20 1.05 17.41 -4.95
CA LEU A 20 -0.30 16.99 -4.53
C LEU A 20 -1.19 16.53 -5.69
N THR A 21 -1.05 17.16 -6.86
CA THR A 21 -1.83 16.87 -8.08
C THR A 21 -1.58 15.48 -8.65
N LEU A 22 -0.41 14.88 -8.38
CA LEU A 22 -0.02 13.60 -8.94
C LEU A 22 -0.23 12.43 -7.97
N ARG A 23 -0.50 12.71 -6.69
CA ARG A 23 -0.62 11.67 -5.65
C ARG A 23 -1.78 10.71 -5.91
N GLU A 24 -2.93 11.24 -6.35
CA GLU A 24 -4.11 10.42 -6.64
C GLU A 24 -3.79 9.41 -7.75
N GLY A 25 -3.18 9.86 -8.85
CA GLY A 25 -2.78 8.96 -9.94
C GLY A 25 -1.78 7.87 -9.53
N VAL A 26 -0.87 8.17 -8.60
CA VAL A 26 0.05 7.18 -8.03
C VAL A 26 -0.71 6.15 -7.19
N VAL A 27 -1.62 6.60 -6.32
CA VAL A 27 -2.41 5.73 -5.45
C VAL A 27 -3.31 4.82 -6.29
N ASP A 28 -3.97 5.35 -7.32
CA ASP A 28 -4.82 4.58 -8.21
C ASP A 28 -4.05 3.49 -8.94
N ARG A 29 -2.84 3.79 -9.45
CA ARG A 29 -1.96 2.77 -10.05
C ARG A 29 -1.56 1.72 -9.04
N MET A 30 -1.15 2.14 -7.85
CA MET A 30 -0.78 1.19 -6.79
C MET A 30 -1.94 0.27 -6.41
N GLU A 31 -3.15 0.81 -6.29
CA GLU A 31 -4.34 0.00 -6.04
C GLU A 31 -4.63 -0.95 -7.20
N HIS A 32 -4.47 -0.49 -8.44
CA HIS A 32 -4.64 -1.33 -9.61
C HIS A 32 -3.64 -2.50 -9.61
N HIS A 33 -2.34 -2.21 -9.45
CA HIS A 33 -1.27 -3.20 -9.40
C HIS A 33 -1.44 -4.21 -8.27
N LEU A 34 -1.88 -3.76 -7.09
CA LEU A 34 -2.18 -4.63 -5.95
C LEU A 34 -3.28 -5.65 -6.26
N ASN A 35 -4.35 -5.19 -6.93
CA ASN A 35 -5.55 -6.00 -7.14
C ASN A 35 -5.50 -6.85 -8.41
N THR A 36 -4.56 -6.58 -9.32
CA THR A 36 -4.38 -7.36 -10.55
C THR A 36 -4.02 -8.81 -10.25
N HIS A 37 -4.66 -9.74 -10.96
CA HIS A 37 -4.51 -11.18 -10.77
C HIS A 37 -4.77 -11.94 -12.07
N PRO A 38 -4.06 -13.04 -12.38
CA PRO A 38 -4.28 -13.84 -13.60
C PRO A 38 -5.73 -14.31 -13.80
N LEU A 39 -6.43 -14.62 -12.70
CA LEU A 39 -7.83 -15.07 -12.72
C LEU A 39 -8.85 -13.94 -12.90
N ILE A 40 -8.46 -12.66 -12.79
CA ILE A 40 -9.36 -11.53 -12.98
C ILE A 40 -9.21 -11.05 -14.43
N PRO A 41 -10.26 -11.11 -15.26
CA PRO A 41 -10.18 -10.61 -16.62
C PRO A 41 -9.93 -9.09 -16.60
N GLY A 42 -8.96 -8.62 -17.39
CA GLY A 42 -8.55 -7.22 -17.41
C GLY A 42 -7.45 -6.91 -18.41
N TYR A 43 -6.93 -5.69 -18.36
CA TYR A 43 -5.87 -5.18 -19.26
C TYR A 43 -4.46 -5.71 -18.94
N SER A 44 -4.33 -6.54 -17.90
CA SER A 44 -3.05 -7.05 -17.44
C SER A 44 -2.63 -8.33 -18.17
N HIS A 45 -1.33 -8.64 -18.12
CA HIS A 45 -0.78 -9.88 -18.66
C HIS A 45 -1.42 -11.13 -18.01
N PRO A 46 -1.57 -12.26 -18.73
CA PRO A 46 -2.17 -13.48 -18.17
C PRO A 46 -1.27 -14.25 -17.18
N SER A 47 -0.02 -13.82 -16.96
CA SER A 47 0.94 -14.52 -16.09
C SER A 47 1.40 -13.63 -14.92
N PRO A 48 1.68 -14.20 -13.73
CA PRO A 48 2.21 -13.45 -12.58
C PRO A 48 3.43 -12.60 -12.91
N THR A 49 4.39 -13.17 -13.64
CA THR A 49 5.62 -12.48 -14.05
C THR A 49 5.33 -11.31 -14.98
N GLY A 50 4.47 -11.51 -15.97
CA GLY A 50 4.12 -10.44 -16.90
C GLY A 50 3.27 -9.34 -16.23
N ILE A 51 2.48 -9.68 -15.21
CA ILE A 51 1.77 -8.68 -14.39
C ILE A 51 2.77 -7.78 -13.67
N LYS A 52 3.80 -8.38 -13.06
CA LYS A 52 4.88 -7.62 -12.40
C LYS A 52 5.60 -6.71 -13.39
N GLU A 53 6.03 -7.24 -14.52
CA GLU A 53 6.74 -6.47 -15.56
C GLU A 53 5.89 -5.31 -16.08
N TRP A 54 4.61 -5.56 -16.35
CA TRP A 54 3.66 -4.53 -16.77
C TRP A 54 3.49 -3.44 -15.70
N ALA A 55 3.29 -3.81 -14.43
CA ALA A 55 3.09 -2.87 -13.32
C ALA A 55 4.34 -2.02 -13.02
N VAL A 56 5.53 -2.63 -13.12
CA VAL A 56 6.83 -1.97 -13.01
C VAL A 56 6.97 -0.91 -14.10
N ARG A 57 6.73 -1.31 -15.35
CA ARG A 57 6.83 -0.42 -16.51
C ARG A 57 5.83 0.73 -16.39
N ASP A 58 4.59 0.44 -16.03
CA ASP A 58 3.54 1.43 -15.86
C ASP A 58 3.91 2.50 -14.82
N SER A 59 4.38 2.08 -13.64
CA SER A 59 4.80 3.00 -12.58
C SER A 59 6.06 3.79 -12.95
N TYR A 60 7.03 3.15 -13.62
CA TYR A 60 8.25 3.80 -14.07
C TYR A 60 7.94 4.86 -15.12
N THR A 61 7.16 4.53 -16.15
CA THR A 61 6.75 5.47 -17.19
C THR A 61 6.03 6.67 -16.58
N TYR A 62 5.09 6.44 -15.65
CA TYR A 62 4.40 7.53 -14.98
C TYR A 62 5.34 8.46 -14.21
N CYS A 63 6.30 7.91 -13.45
CA CYS A 63 7.26 8.73 -12.71
C CYS A 63 8.25 9.45 -13.64
N TYR A 64 8.65 8.81 -14.74
CA TYR A 64 9.56 9.38 -15.72
C TYR A 64 8.93 10.55 -16.47
N GLU A 65 7.69 10.40 -16.95
CA GLU A 65 6.96 11.46 -17.65
C GLU A 65 6.67 12.69 -16.79
N ASN A 66 6.60 12.52 -15.47
CA ASN A 66 6.34 13.60 -14.51
C ASN A 66 7.60 14.08 -13.77
N ASP A 67 8.80 13.63 -14.16
CA ASP A 67 10.08 13.98 -13.55
C ASP A 67 10.11 13.75 -12.02
N LEU A 68 9.68 12.55 -11.58
CA LEU A 68 9.60 12.12 -10.19
C LEU A 68 10.59 10.97 -9.85
N PRO A 69 11.91 11.17 -9.96
CA PRO A 69 12.89 10.11 -9.73
C PRO A 69 12.92 9.62 -8.27
N GLU A 70 12.71 10.50 -7.29
CA GLU A 70 12.70 10.14 -5.86
C GLU A 70 11.49 9.26 -5.51
N LEU A 71 10.33 9.58 -6.09
CA LEU A 71 9.13 8.76 -5.96
C LEU A 71 9.36 7.38 -6.57
N TRP A 72 9.94 7.31 -7.77
CA TRP A 72 10.26 6.03 -8.40
C TRP A 72 11.18 5.18 -7.53
N ALA A 73 12.27 5.76 -7.02
CA ALA A 73 13.19 5.06 -6.13
C ALA A 73 12.47 4.52 -4.87
N TYR A 74 11.59 5.33 -4.28
CA TYR A 74 10.77 4.92 -3.14
C TYR A 74 9.81 3.77 -3.48
N LEU A 75 9.08 3.88 -4.60
CA LEU A 75 8.15 2.85 -5.05
C LEU A 75 8.87 1.53 -5.35
N TRP A 76 10.02 1.61 -6.02
CA TRP A 76 10.86 0.46 -6.33
C TRP A 76 11.28 -0.27 -5.07
N GLU A 77 11.89 0.44 -4.12
CA GLU A 77 12.50 -0.18 -2.94
C GLU A 77 11.48 -0.81 -1.98
N ASN A 78 10.25 -0.29 -1.97
CA ASN A 78 9.20 -0.75 -1.06
C ASN A 78 8.26 -1.80 -1.67
N TRP A 79 7.94 -1.72 -2.97
CA TRP A 79 6.92 -2.58 -3.59
C TRP A 79 7.37 -3.35 -4.83
N TYR A 80 8.13 -2.75 -5.74
CA TYR A 80 8.41 -3.39 -7.03
C TYR A 80 9.66 -4.27 -7.06
N ARG A 81 10.59 -4.06 -6.13
CA ARG A 81 11.81 -4.86 -6.00
C ARG A 81 11.49 -6.36 -5.80
N PRO A 82 12.25 -7.29 -6.41
CA PRO A 82 12.19 -8.71 -6.07
C PRO A 82 12.34 -8.95 -4.55
N GLY A 83 11.49 -9.80 -3.98
CA GLY A 83 11.39 -10.05 -2.54
C GLY A 83 10.38 -9.13 -1.83
N ARG A 84 10.08 -7.94 -2.38
CA ARG A 84 9.01 -7.06 -1.89
C ARG A 84 7.71 -7.29 -2.62
N TRP A 85 7.77 -7.47 -3.94
CA TRP A 85 6.60 -7.69 -4.79
C TRP A 85 5.68 -8.80 -4.25
N GLU A 86 6.29 -9.90 -3.84
CA GLU A 86 5.63 -11.11 -3.37
C GLU A 86 4.89 -10.91 -2.04
N LEU A 87 5.24 -9.88 -1.27
CA LEU A 87 4.61 -9.57 0.02
C LEU A 87 3.36 -8.69 -0.11
N TRP A 88 3.15 -8.03 -1.25
CA TRP A 88 2.05 -7.10 -1.42
C TRP A 88 1.13 -7.46 -2.57
N ALA A 89 1.66 -7.84 -3.73
CA ALA A 89 0.85 -8.06 -4.93
C ALA A 89 0.05 -9.36 -4.82
N ARG A 90 -1.22 -9.33 -5.24
CA ARG A 90 -2.04 -10.56 -5.23
C ARG A 90 -1.65 -11.55 -6.31
N SER A 91 -1.10 -11.06 -7.42
CA SER A 91 -0.77 -11.90 -8.58
C SER A 91 0.26 -12.99 -8.32
N THR A 92 0.96 -12.96 -7.18
CA THR A 92 1.97 -13.95 -6.79
C THR A 92 1.37 -15.21 -6.16
N HIS A 93 0.10 -15.17 -5.80
CA HIS A 93 -0.63 -16.30 -5.26
C HIS A 93 -1.58 -16.87 -6.33
N ASP A 94 -1.86 -18.16 -6.26
CA ASP A 94 -2.77 -18.82 -7.21
C ASP A 94 -4.25 -18.52 -6.89
N GLU A 95 -4.54 -18.16 -5.62
CA GLU A 95 -5.88 -17.94 -5.11
C GLU A 95 -6.17 -16.47 -4.80
N ILE A 96 -7.39 -16.03 -5.08
CA ILE A 96 -7.85 -14.68 -4.71
C ILE A 96 -8.57 -14.74 -3.35
N PRO A 97 -8.10 -14.00 -2.34
CA PRO A 97 -8.77 -13.96 -1.05
C PRO A 97 -10.17 -13.33 -1.18
N ARG A 98 -11.21 -14.07 -0.79
CA ARG A 98 -12.62 -13.57 -0.79
C ARG A 98 -12.86 -12.47 0.25
N LEU A 99 -12.05 -12.42 1.30
CA LEU A 99 -12.12 -11.42 2.36
C LEU A 99 -10.74 -10.80 2.56
N LYS A 100 -10.66 -9.47 2.63
CA LYS A 100 -9.42 -8.79 3.04
C LYS A 100 -9.14 -9.12 4.51
N THR A 101 -7.90 -9.44 4.85
CA THR A 101 -7.48 -9.69 6.24
C THR A 101 -7.82 -8.53 7.17
N THR A 102 -7.80 -7.29 6.66
CA THR A 102 -8.26 -6.09 7.37
C THR A 102 -9.71 -6.21 7.81
N MET A 103 -10.61 -6.74 6.98
CA MET A 103 -12.01 -6.94 7.34
C MET A 103 -12.15 -7.97 8.47
N MET A 104 -11.39 -9.06 8.41
CA MET A 104 -11.38 -10.08 9.47
C MET A 104 -10.88 -9.48 10.78
N VAL A 105 -9.76 -8.77 10.74
CA VAL A 105 -9.15 -8.10 11.90
C VAL A 105 -10.09 -7.04 12.48
N GLU A 106 -10.68 -6.18 11.65
CA GLU A 106 -11.66 -5.17 12.07
C GLU A 106 -12.90 -5.80 12.70
N SER A 107 -13.45 -6.87 12.08
CA SER A 107 -14.60 -7.58 12.63
C SER A 107 -14.28 -8.19 14.00
N HIS A 108 -13.07 -8.74 14.16
CA HIS A 108 -12.58 -9.29 15.40
C HIS A 108 -12.45 -8.21 16.48
N TRP A 109 -11.82 -7.08 16.16
CA TRP A 109 -11.70 -5.94 17.07
C TRP A 109 -13.05 -5.30 17.40
N ARG A 110 -13.98 -5.24 16.46
CA ARG A 110 -15.34 -4.75 16.70
C ARG A 110 -16.04 -5.61 17.75
N ARG A 111 -15.90 -6.93 17.67
CA ARG A 111 -16.44 -7.87 18.66
C ARG A 111 -15.78 -7.69 20.02
N ILE A 112 -14.45 -7.58 20.08
CA ILE A 112 -13.74 -7.36 21.35
C ILE A 112 -14.20 -6.06 22.02
N LYS A 113 -14.27 -4.97 21.25
CA LYS A 113 -14.69 -3.66 21.75
C LYS A 113 -16.10 -3.70 22.34
N ARG A 114 -17.04 -4.31 21.61
CA ARG A 114 -18.44 -4.42 22.05
C ARG A 114 -18.59 -5.36 23.25
N ASP A 115 -17.98 -6.53 23.21
CA ASP A 115 -18.26 -7.58 24.20
C ASP A 115 -17.48 -7.36 25.51
N PHE A 116 -16.26 -6.82 25.46
CA PHE A 116 -15.36 -6.77 26.61
C PHE A 116 -14.90 -5.35 27.01
N LEU A 117 -14.80 -4.42 26.06
CA LEU A 117 -14.23 -3.09 26.33
C LEU A 117 -15.26 -1.95 26.45
N HIS A 118 -16.56 -2.24 26.34
CA HIS A 118 -17.60 -1.21 26.33
C HIS A 118 -17.68 -0.40 27.63
N HIS A 119 -17.29 -0.97 28.77
CA HIS A 119 -17.24 -0.28 30.06
C HIS A 119 -15.92 0.46 30.33
N PHE A 120 -14.88 0.22 29.52
CA PHE A 120 -13.56 0.78 29.76
C PHE A 120 -13.28 1.94 28.80
N HIS A 121 -13.17 3.14 29.35
CA HIS A 121 -12.70 4.29 28.59
C HIS A 121 -11.16 4.27 28.54
N LYS A 122 -10.58 4.05 27.35
CA LYS A 122 -9.13 3.94 27.11
C LYS A 122 -8.45 2.86 27.98
N PRO A 123 -8.78 1.57 27.79
CA PRO A 123 -8.14 0.48 28.52
C PRO A 123 -6.62 0.46 28.28
N ARG A 124 -5.84 0.20 29.34
CA ARG A 124 -4.40 -0.05 29.22
C ARG A 124 -4.15 -1.33 28.43
N LEU A 125 -3.00 -1.42 27.77
CA LEU A 125 -2.62 -2.58 26.96
C LEU A 125 -2.61 -3.87 27.78
N ASP A 126 -2.16 -3.82 29.03
CA ASP A 126 -2.13 -4.99 29.92
C ASP A 126 -3.54 -5.56 30.19
N LEU A 127 -4.53 -4.68 30.37
CA LEU A 127 -5.92 -5.08 30.56
C LEU A 127 -6.47 -5.76 29.29
N LEU A 128 -6.13 -5.22 28.12
CA LEU A 128 -6.50 -5.83 26.85
C LEU A 128 -5.88 -7.23 26.69
N VAL A 129 -4.58 -7.37 26.96
CA VAL A 129 -3.88 -8.66 26.90
C VAL A 129 -4.51 -9.68 27.86
N TRP A 130 -4.82 -9.26 29.09
CA TRP A 130 -5.51 -10.12 30.05
C TRP A 130 -6.90 -10.54 29.55
N ILE A 131 -7.69 -9.64 28.96
CA ILE A 131 -8.99 -9.96 28.36
C ILE A 131 -8.83 -10.98 27.22
N LEU A 132 -7.83 -10.79 26.34
CA LEU A 132 -7.57 -11.69 25.23
C LEU A 132 -7.24 -13.10 25.72
N ILE A 133 -6.35 -13.23 26.69
CA ILE A 133 -5.89 -14.54 27.20
C ILE A 133 -6.96 -15.20 28.07
N THR A 134 -7.54 -14.47 29.02
CA THR A 134 -8.39 -15.04 30.07
C THR A 134 -9.86 -15.15 29.65
N LYS A 135 -10.36 -14.24 28.80
CA LYS A 135 -11.78 -14.16 28.45
C LYS A 135 -12.07 -14.57 27.00
N LEU A 136 -11.19 -14.22 26.07
CA LEU A 136 -11.41 -14.47 24.64
C LEU A 136 -10.89 -15.84 24.20
N ALA A 137 -9.64 -16.18 24.52
CA ALA A 137 -9.01 -17.43 24.07
C ALA A 137 -9.80 -18.70 24.48
N PRO A 138 -10.33 -18.82 25.72
CA PRO A 138 -11.12 -19.99 26.12
C PRO A 138 -12.42 -20.17 25.33
N LYS A 139 -12.99 -19.09 24.77
CA LYS A 139 -14.18 -19.18 23.90
C LYS A 139 -13.88 -19.84 22.55
N TYR A 140 -12.61 -19.80 22.12
CA TYR A 140 -12.17 -20.43 20.88
C TYR A 140 -11.73 -21.87 21.09
N TYR A 141 -11.07 -22.19 22.21
CA TYR A 141 -10.59 -23.54 22.51
C TYR A 141 -11.68 -24.52 22.98
N ARG A 142 -12.86 -24.03 23.39
CA ARG A 142 -14.00 -24.88 23.79
C ARG A 142 -14.90 -25.31 22.61
N ARG A 143 -14.56 -24.93 21.39
CA ARG A 143 -15.26 -25.39 20.18
C ARG A 143 -14.60 -26.63 19.63
#